data_AF-A0A7V7WI97-F1
#
_entry.id   AF-A0A7V7WI97-F1
#
_cell.length_a   1.000
_cell.length_b   1.000
_cell.length_c   1.000
_cell.angle_alpha   90.00
_cell.angle_beta   90.00
_cell.angle_gamma   90.00
#
_symmetry.space_group_name_H-M   'P 1'
#
loop_
_entity.id
_entity.type
_entity.pdbx_description
1 polymer ?
#
loop_
_entity_poly.entity_id
_entity_poly.type
_entity_poly.pdbx_seq_one_letter_code
_entity_poly.pdbx_strand_id
1 'polypeptide(L)'
;VLGVVPEVAADMARAAELFAEQWGRIPSRLEIVPSPHSVHALAPEVLKRLLQDPARVHSVHLAESEAEHRYFADKGGPLHDFIAERGSPLRREAESSIAELEAAGVLDSRILAVHGNYLDEAEIRLLASRGISLVHCPFSHLYFGHRPFPMAACRAAGLNVALGTDSLASAQTLSMFEVLRKTHANFPQLGRDEIFAMATLGGAKALGLEAEIGSLEVGKKADLIAVSAVGMPLDSVFAAKRVDFAMIDGEILTGF
;
A
#
# COMPACT_ATOMS: atom_id res chain seq x y z
N VAL A 1 1.43 -12.00 1.05
CA VAL A 1 2.70 -11.54 0.45
C VAL A 1 3.49 -12.77 0.02
N LEU A 2 3.51 -13.02 -1.29
CA LEU A 2 4.12 -14.21 -1.90
C LEU A 2 5.59 -13.88 -2.20
N GLY A 3 6.56 -14.61 -1.65
CA GLY A 3 7.97 -14.19 -1.53
C GLY A 3 8.70 -13.71 -2.80
N VAL A 4 9.97 -13.32 -2.67
CA VAL A 4 10.74 -12.64 -3.74
C VAL A 4 11.35 -13.57 -4.80
N VAL A 5 11.30 -14.88 -4.60
CA VAL A 5 11.85 -15.89 -5.55
C VAL A 5 10.71 -16.46 -6.40
N PRO A 6 10.74 -16.34 -7.74
CA PRO A 6 9.63 -16.68 -8.62
C PRO A 6 9.05 -18.08 -8.47
N GLU A 7 9.90 -19.09 -8.32
CA GLU A 7 9.47 -20.49 -8.22
C GLU A 7 8.69 -20.72 -6.91
N VAL A 8 9.20 -20.19 -5.80
CA VAL A 8 8.56 -20.26 -4.49
C VAL A 8 7.26 -19.47 -4.48
N ALA A 9 7.27 -18.28 -5.08
CA ALA A 9 6.13 -17.38 -5.13
C ALA A 9 4.95 -17.98 -5.91
N ALA A 10 5.21 -18.72 -6.99
CA ALA A 10 4.17 -19.39 -7.78
C ALA A 10 3.48 -20.54 -7.01
N ASP A 11 4.24 -21.34 -6.27
CA ASP A 11 3.68 -22.41 -5.42
C ASP A 11 2.89 -21.82 -4.24
N MET A 12 3.42 -20.76 -3.61
CA MET A 12 2.70 -20.01 -2.58
C MET A 12 1.42 -19.38 -3.13
N ALA A 13 1.43 -18.87 -4.37
CA ALA A 13 0.24 -18.29 -5.01
C ALA A 13 -0.89 -19.32 -5.09
N ARG A 14 -0.58 -20.52 -5.59
CA ARG A 14 -1.54 -21.62 -5.70
C ARG A 14 -2.08 -22.05 -4.34
N ALA A 15 -1.20 -22.17 -3.34
CA ALA A 15 -1.62 -22.50 -1.98
C ALA A 15 -2.53 -21.42 -1.37
N ALA A 16 -2.23 -20.13 -1.63
CA ALA A 16 -3.04 -19.02 -1.17
C ALA A 16 -4.40 -18.94 -1.87
N GLU A 17 -4.45 -19.19 -3.18
CA GLU A 17 -5.71 -19.31 -3.95
C GLU A 17 -6.60 -20.41 -3.35
N LEU A 18 -6.07 -21.62 -3.14
CA LEU A 18 -6.81 -22.73 -2.53
C LEU A 18 -7.29 -22.43 -1.10
N PHE A 19 -6.45 -21.78 -0.29
CA PHE A 19 -6.83 -21.36 1.05
C PHE A 19 -7.95 -20.31 1.02
N ALA A 20 -7.87 -19.33 0.12
CA ALA A 20 -8.90 -18.32 -0.08
C ALA A 20 -10.20 -18.92 -0.62
N GLU A 21 -10.17 -19.95 -1.47
CA GLU A 21 -11.37 -20.67 -1.90
C GLU A 21 -12.02 -21.44 -0.74
N GLN A 22 -11.21 -22.10 0.09
CA GLN A 22 -11.68 -22.91 1.20
C GLN A 22 -12.22 -22.07 2.37
N TRP A 23 -11.65 -20.88 2.60
CA TRP A 23 -11.92 -20.05 3.78
C TRP A 23 -12.41 -18.63 3.45
N GLY A 24 -12.55 -18.27 2.17
CA GLY A 24 -12.96 -16.93 1.73
C GLY A 24 -14.42 -16.57 2.03
N ARG A 25 -15.17 -17.50 2.63
CA ARG A 25 -16.53 -17.30 3.16
C ARG A 25 -16.60 -17.56 4.67
N ILE A 26 -15.60 -17.09 5.42
CA ILE A 26 -15.76 -16.95 6.88
C ILE A 26 -16.78 -15.82 7.11
N PRO A 27 -17.88 -16.04 7.84
CA PRO A 27 -18.79 -14.96 8.20
C PRO A 27 -18.12 -14.13 9.29
N SER A 28 -17.37 -13.11 8.88
CA SER A 28 -17.02 -11.91 9.65
C SER A 28 -16.19 -11.00 8.75
N ARG A 29 -15.86 -9.80 9.24
CA ARG A 29 -15.19 -8.66 8.57
C ARG A 29 -13.77 -8.94 8.03
N LEU A 30 -13.43 -10.20 7.87
CA LEU A 30 -12.14 -10.69 7.42
C LEU A 30 -12.26 -11.07 5.95
N GLU A 31 -11.37 -10.49 5.14
CA GLU A 31 -11.17 -10.93 3.77
C GLU A 31 -9.81 -11.59 3.61
N ILE A 32 -9.77 -12.70 2.89
CA ILE A 32 -8.52 -13.38 2.52
C ILE A 32 -8.24 -13.05 1.07
N VAL A 33 -7.31 -12.14 0.81
CA VAL A 33 -6.92 -11.72 -0.55
C VAL A 33 -5.51 -12.22 -0.89
N PRO A 34 -5.37 -13.25 -1.73
CA PRO A 34 -4.08 -13.60 -2.32
C PRO A 34 -3.51 -12.38 -3.06
N SER A 35 -2.37 -11.89 -2.56
CA SER A 35 -1.74 -10.67 -3.09
C SER A 35 -0.27 -10.96 -3.42
N PRO A 36 0.19 -10.59 -4.64
CA PRO A 36 1.59 -10.73 -4.99
C PRO A 36 2.44 -9.85 -4.07
N HIS A 37 3.68 -10.26 -3.75
CA HIS A 37 4.58 -9.35 -3.04
C HIS A 37 4.89 -8.12 -3.89
N SER A 38 5.39 -8.37 -5.11
CA SER A 38 5.82 -7.37 -6.07
C SER A 38 5.63 -7.91 -7.49
N VAL A 39 5.70 -7.01 -8.47
CA VAL A 39 5.55 -7.38 -9.89
C VAL A 39 6.69 -8.29 -10.36
N HIS A 40 7.94 -7.98 -10.01
CA HIS A 40 9.09 -8.78 -10.41
C HIS A 40 9.10 -10.22 -9.84
N ALA A 41 8.38 -10.47 -8.74
CA ALA A 41 8.39 -11.76 -8.04
C ALA A 41 7.53 -12.84 -8.70
N LEU A 42 6.61 -12.52 -9.61
CA LEU A 42 5.71 -13.51 -10.22
C LEU A 42 5.71 -13.43 -11.74
N ALA A 43 5.56 -14.57 -12.42
CA ALA A 43 5.40 -14.61 -13.87
C ALA A 43 4.17 -13.76 -14.29
N PRO A 44 4.22 -13.06 -15.45
CA PRO A 44 3.14 -12.19 -15.91
C PRO A 44 1.76 -12.85 -15.93
N GLU A 45 1.70 -14.13 -16.28
CA GLU A 45 0.46 -14.92 -16.34
C GLU A 45 -0.12 -15.19 -14.96
N VAL A 46 0.75 -15.35 -13.95
CA VAL A 46 0.34 -15.53 -12.55
C VAL A 46 -0.12 -14.19 -11.97
N LEU A 47 0.61 -13.10 -12.23
CA LEU A 47 0.18 -11.75 -11.86
C LEU A 47 -1.20 -11.44 -12.43
N LYS A 48 -1.37 -11.68 -13.74
CA LYS A 48 -2.63 -11.46 -14.44
C LYS A 48 -3.76 -12.26 -13.81
N ARG A 49 -3.56 -13.55 -13.54
CA ARG A 49 -4.59 -14.38 -12.90
C ARG A 49 -4.98 -13.87 -11.51
N LEU A 50 -3.99 -13.53 -10.67
CA LEU A 50 -4.24 -13.07 -9.30
C LEU A 50 -4.95 -11.72 -9.26
N LEU A 51 -4.52 -10.77 -10.10
CA LEU A 51 -5.03 -9.40 -10.11
C LEU A 51 -6.29 -9.23 -10.96
N GLN A 52 -6.81 -10.30 -11.56
CA GLN A 52 -8.02 -10.26 -12.36
C GLN A 52 -9.31 -10.39 -11.56
N ASP A 53 -9.26 -10.77 -10.27
CA ASP A 53 -10.44 -10.86 -9.42
C ASP A 53 -11.06 -9.45 -9.23
N PRO A 54 -12.29 -9.20 -9.71
CA PRO A 54 -12.90 -7.88 -9.60
C PRO A 54 -13.45 -7.56 -8.21
N ALA A 55 -13.55 -8.55 -7.32
CA ALA A 55 -14.19 -8.37 -6.02
C ALA A 55 -13.23 -7.84 -4.94
N ARG A 56 -11.92 -7.70 -5.23
CA ARG A 56 -10.88 -7.56 -4.23
C ARG A 56 -9.87 -6.48 -4.57
N VAL A 57 -9.36 -5.84 -3.52
CA VAL A 57 -8.19 -4.94 -3.61
C VAL A 57 -6.94 -5.73 -3.25
N HIS A 58 -5.96 -5.77 -4.16
CA HIS A 58 -4.70 -6.49 -3.99
C HIS A 58 -3.58 -5.53 -3.62
N SER A 59 -2.90 -5.82 -2.51
CA SER A 59 -1.72 -5.06 -2.08
C SER A 59 -0.48 -5.52 -2.85
N VAL A 60 0.23 -4.59 -3.49
CA VAL A 60 1.42 -4.88 -4.29
C VAL A 60 2.51 -3.85 -3.99
N HIS A 61 3.71 -4.30 -3.62
CA HIS A 61 4.89 -3.43 -3.58
C HIS A 61 5.23 -3.03 -5.02
N LEU A 62 5.20 -1.73 -5.30
CA LEU A 62 5.26 -1.21 -6.65
C LEU A 62 6.19 0.00 -6.74
N ALA A 63 7.15 -0.04 -7.65
CA ALA A 63 8.15 1.01 -7.84
C ALA A 63 8.80 1.45 -6.51
N GLU A 64 9.12 0.48 -5.67
CA GLU A 64 9.59 0.69 -4.31
C GLU A 64 11.06 1.13 -4.28
N SER A 65 11.91 0.48 -5.07
CA SER A 65 13.37 0.62 -4.97
C SER A 65 14.04 0.92 -6.31
N GLU A 66 15.22 1.51 -6.24
CA GLU A 66 16.08 1.68 -7.40
C GLU A 66 16.46 0.33 -8.02
N ALA A 67 16.65 -0.68 -7.17
CA ALA A 67 16.97 -2.03 -7.61
C ALA A 67 15.82 -2.66 -8.43
N GLU A 68 14.55 -2.43 -8.04
CA GLU A 68 13.39 -2.79 -8.85
C GLU A 68 13.37 -2.01 -10.16
N HIS A 69 13.54 -0.69 -10.12
CA HIS A 69 13.53 0.14 -11.32
C HIS A 69 14.57 -0.34 -12.35
N ARG A 70 15.79 -0.61 -11.90
CA ARG A 70 16.88 -1.14 -12.74
C ARG A 70 16.63 -2.56 -13.22
N TYR A 71 15.96 -3.40 -12.43
CA TYR A 71 15.56 -4.75 -12.85
C TYR A 71 14.73 -4.72 -14.14
N PHE A 72 13.79 -3.77 -14.25
CA PHE A 72 12.96 -3.62 -15.44
C PHE A 72 13.65 -2.84 -16.58
N ALA A 73 14.38 -1.77 -16.25
CA ALA A 73 15.01 -0.91 -17.25
C ALA A 73 16.25 -1.56 -17.87
N ASP A 74 17.16 -2.09 -17.04
CA ASP A 74 18.46 -2.65 -17.48
C ASP A 74 18.36 -4.14 -17.83
N LYS A 75 17.23 -4.79 -17.51
CA LYS A 75 17.07 -6.27 -17.58
C LYS A 75 18.10 -7.02 -16.74
N GLY A 76 18.49 -6.42 -15.62
CA GLY A 76 19.60 -6.90 -14.78
C GLY A 76 19.76 -6.06 -13.50
N GLY A 77 20.98 -6.01 -12.99
CA GLY A 77 21.31 -5.19 -11.81
C GLY A 77 21.08 -5.88 -10.47
N PRO A 78 21.18 -5.14 -9.35
CA PRO A 78 21.32 -5.73 -8.02
C PRO A 78 20.19 -6.69 -7.62
N LEU A 79 18.93 -6.36 -7.97
CA LEU A 79 17.80 -7.23 -7.68
C LEU A 79 17.82 -8.50 -8.53
N HIS A 80 18.21 -8.39 -9.81
CA HIS A 80 18.37 -9.55 -10.68
C HIS A 80 19.42 -10.50 -10.10
N ASP A 81 20.59 -9.98 -9.74
CA ASP A 81 21.70 -10.77 -9.22
C ASP A 81 21.33 -11.41 -7.86
N PHE A 82 20.64 -10.66 -7.00
CA PHE A 82 20.11 -11.17 -5.74
C PHE A 82 19.15 -12.36 -5.95
N ILE A 83 18.27 -12.29 -6.96
CA ILE A 83 17.38 -13.40 -7.30
C ILE A 83 18.17 -14.56 -7.91
N ALA A 84 19.12 -14.28 -8.80
CA ALA A 84 19.96 -15.29 -9.46
C ALA A 84 20.80 -16.13 -8.49
N GLU A 85 21.22 -15.55 -7.37
CA GLU A 85 21.90 -16.28 -6.29
C GLU A 85 20.98 -17.31 -5.57
N ARG A 86 19.66 -17.17 -5.69
CA ARG A 86 18.65 -17.91 -4.89
C ARG A 86 17.64 -18.69 -5.73
N GLY A 87 17.60 -18.45 -7.03
CA GLY A 87 16.64 -19.01 -7.98
C GLY A 87 16.85 -18.44 -9.38
N SER A 88 15.82 -18.52 -10.23
CA SER A 88 15.91 -18.03 -11.61
C SER A 88 15.19 -16.68 -11.75
N PRO A 89 15.91 -15.59 -12.09
CA PRO A 89 15.25 -14.32 -12.37
C PRO A 89 14.38 -14.46 -13.62
N LEU A 90 13.18 -13.90 -13.57
CA LEU A 90 12.28 -13.88 -14.71
C LEU A 90 12.78 -12.90 -15.77
N ARG A 91 12.72 -13.31 -17.04
CA ARG A 91 12.97 -12.39 -18.15
C ARG A 91 11.76 -11.48 -18.32
N ARG A 92 12.00 -10.16 -18.32
CA ARG A 92 10.96 -9.13 -18.44
C ARG A 92 11.13 -8.33 -19.71
N GLU A 93 10.07 -8.21 -20.51
CA GLU A 93 10.12 -7.38 -21.73
C GLU A 93 9.74 -5.91 -21.41
N ALA A 94 8.82 -5.67 -20.48
CA ALA A 94 8.37 -4.32 -20.08
C ALA A 94 9.46 -3.46 -19.42
N GLU A 95 9.45 -2.15 -19.67
CA GLU A 95 10.47 -1.20 -19.21
C GLU A 95 10.30 -0.77 -17.74
N SER A 96 9.11 -0.95 -17.16
CA SER A 96 8.82 -0.74 -15.74
C SER A 96 7.80 -1.75 -15.22
N SER A 97 7.67 -1.87 -13.90
CA SER A 97 6.62 -2.69 -13.29
C SER A 97 5.22 -2.17 -13.62
N ILE A 98 5.08 -0.85 -13.83
CA ILE A 98 3.81 -0.21 -14.22
C ILE A 98 3.48 -0.61 -15.67
N ALA A 99 4.46 -0.55 -16.57
CA ALA A 99 4.30 -0.98 -17.96
C ALA A 99 3.95 -2.47 -18.07
N GLU A 100 4.49 -3.33 -17.19
CA GLU A 100 4.14 -4.74 -17.16
C GLU A 100 2.68 -4.97 -16.75
N LEU A 101 2.20 -4.28 -15.71
CA LEU A 101 0.81 -4.36 -15.28
C LEU A 101 -0.17 -3.81 -16.33
N GLU A 102 0.20 -2.71 -17.00
CA GLU A 102 -0.59 -2.13 -18.10
C GLU A 102 -0.66 -3.10 -19.28
N ALA A 103 0.47 -3.68 -19.70
CA ALA A 103 0.51 -4.66 -20.80
C ALA A 103 -0.27 -5.94 -20.47
N ALA A 104 -0.28 -6.36 -19.20
CA ALA A 104 -1.08 -7.48 -18.72
C ALA A 104 -2.59 -7.18 -18.66
N GLY A 105 -2.98 -5.89 -18.71
CA GLY A 105 -4.37 -5.43 -18.64
C GLY A 105 -4.96 -5.51 -17.23
N VAL A 106 -4.12 -5.33 -16.20
CA VAL A 106 -4.53 -5.41 -14.78
C VAL A 106 -4.17 -4.14 -13.98
N LEU A 107 -3.68 -3.08 -14.64
CA LEU A 107 -3.39 -1.80 -14.00
C LEU A 107 -4.68 -0.99 -13.81
N ASP A 108 -5.38 -1.22 -12.71
CA ASP A 108 -6.59 -0.47 -12.33
C ASP A 108 -6.75 -0.32 -10.81
N SER A 109 -7.83 0.34 -10.38
CA SER A 109 -8.15 0.67 -8.99
C SER A 109 -8.20 -0.50 -8.00
N ARG A 110 -8.10 -1.74 -8.47
CA ARG A 110 -7.97 -2.93 -7.62
C ARG A 110 -6.56 -3.13 -7.09
N ILE A 111 -5.57 -2.39 -7.60
CA ILE A 111 -4.22 -2.38 -7.07
C ILE A 111 -4.10 -1.32 -5.98
N LEU A 112 -3.78 -1.77 -4.78
CA LEU A 112 -3.22 -0.93 -3.73
C LEU A 112 -1.70 -0.90 -3.90
N ALA A 113 -1.21 0.15 -4.54
CA ALA A 113 0.22 0.32 -4.81
C ALA A 113 0.93 0.75 -3.53
N VAL A 114 1.84 -0.07 -3.01
CA VAL A 114 2.62 0.25 -1.82
C VAL A 114 3.98 0.82 -2.25
N HIS A 115 4.41 1.90 -1.59
CA HIS A 115 5.64 2.65 -1.82
C HIS A 115 5.62 3.67 -2.96
N GLY A 116 5.79 3.27 -4.22
CA GLY A 116 5.82 4.18 -5.38
C GLY A 116 6.92 5.25 -5.34
N ASN A 117 8.06 4.94 -4.72
CA ASN A 117 9.18 5.88 -4.55
C ASN A 117 9.87 6.23 -5.89
N TYR A 118 9.82 5.32 -6.86
CA TYR A 118 10.53 5.43 -8.14
C TYR A 118 9.62 5.71 -9.34
N LEU A 119 8.36 6.11 -9.10
CA LEU A 119 7.44 6.55 -10.15
C LEU A 119 7.91 7.85 -10.81
N ASP A 120 7.68 7.96 -12.12
CA ASP A 120 7.76 9.24 -12.84
C ASP A 120 6.40 9.96 -12.93
N GLU A 121 6.39 11.19 -13.46
CA GLU A 121 5.14 11.96 -13.55
C GLU A 121 4.10 11.36 -14.51
N ALA A 122 4.53 10.68 -15.58
CA ALA A 122 3.63 10.06 -16.53
C ALA A 122 2.96 8.84 -15.91
N GLU A 123 3.71 8.01 -15.19
CA GLU A 123 3.21 6.89 -14.39
C GLU A 123 2.27 7.39 -13.29
N ILE A 124 2.61 8.45 -12.55
CA ILE A 124 1.72 9.04 -11.53
C ILE A 124 0.38 9.48 -12.13
N ARG A 125 0.40 10.17 -13.28
CA ARG A 125 -0.83 10.57 -13.99
C ARG A 125 -1.62 9.36 -14.49
N LEU A 126 -0.94 8.32 -14.97
CA LEU A 126 -1.58 7.08 -15.40
C LEU A 126 -2.28 6.41 -14.21
N LEU A 127 -1.60 6.21 -13.09
CA LEU A 127 -2.18 5.63 -11.87
C LEU A 127 -3.41 6.42 -11.41
N ALA A 128 -3.34 7.75 -11.41
CA ALA A 128 -4.46 8.62 -11.06
C ALA A 128 -5.65 8.40 -12.03
N SER A 129 -5.39 8.35 -13.34
CA SER A 129 -6.43 8.10 -14.35
C SER A 129 -7.07 6.71 -14.25
N ARG A 130 -6.35 5.74 -13.67
CA ARG A 130 -6.81 4.37 -13.42
C ARG A 130 -7.54 4.21 -12.08
N GLY A 131 -7.63 5.27 -11.27
CA GLY A 131 -8.22 5.23 -9.93
C GLY A 131 -7.40 4.44 -8.92
N ILE A 132 -6.10 4.23 -9.19
CA ILE A 132 -5.20 3.52 -8.27
C ILE A 132 -4.90 4.41 -7.07
N SER A 133 -4.79 3.78 -5.90
CA SER A 133 -4.31 4.43 -4.68
C SER A 133 -2.88 4.03 -4.37
N LEU A 134 -2.09 5.00 -3.90
CA LEU A 134 -0.71 4.81 -3.49
C LEU A 134 -0.59 4.86 -1.96
N VAL A 135 0.20 3.98 -1.35
CA VAL A 135 0.48 3.97 0.10
C VAL A 135 1.90 4.43 0.34
N HIS A 136 2.05 5.61 0.95
CA HIS A 136 3.36 6.10 1.39
C HIS A 136 3.68 5.58 2.80
N CYS A 137 4.84 4.91 2.94
CA CYS A 137 5.33 4.37 4.20
C CYS A 137 6.56 5.18 4.67
N PRO A 138 6.41 6.27 5.43
CA PRO A 138 7.48 7.25 5.63
C PRO A 138 8.68 6.74 6.43
N PHE A 139 8.49 5.77 7.33
CA PHE A 139 9.58 5.17 8.10
C PHE A 139 10.40 4.20 7.24
N SER A 140 9.73 3.30 6.53
CA SER A 140 10.38 2.39 5.57
C SER A 140 11.13 3.17 4.47
N HIS A 141 10.51 4.23 3.95
CA HIS A 141 11.14 5.12 2.97
C HIS A 141 12.47 5.72 3.46
N LEU A 142 12.51 6.14 4.72
CA LEU A 142 13.72 6.68 5.34
C LEU A 142 14.75 5.59 5.63
N TYR A 143 14.31 4.43 6.13
CA TYR A 143 15.19 3.31 6.48
C TYR A 143 16.04 2.88 5.28
N PHE A 144 15.44 2.76 4.10
CA PHE A 144 16.13 2.40 2.86
C PHE A 144 16.81 3.58 2.16
N GLY A 145 16.73 4.80 2.71
CA GLY A 145 17.39 5.98 2.15
C GLY A 145 16.96 6.29 0.72
N HIS A 146 15.68 6.07 0.40
CA HIS A 146 15.18 6.32 -0.96
C HIS A 146 15.29 7.80 -1.36
N ARG A 147 15.28 8.04 -2.68
CA ARG A 147 15.15 9.40 -3.23
C ARG A 147 13.87 10.08 -2.71
N PRO A 148 13.80 11.43 -2.69
CA PRO A 148 12.61 12.14 -2.24
C PRO A 148 11.32 11.62 -2.91
N PHE A 149 10.35 11.24 -2.09
CA PHE A 149 9.05 10.77 -2.57
C PHE A 149 8.33 11.86 -3.38
N PRO A 150 7.73 11.54 -4.55
CA PRO A 150 7.17 12.53 -5.49
C PRO A 150 5.80 13.11 -5.06
N MET A 151 5.66 13.52 -3.79
CA MET A 151 4.41 13.99 -3.20
C MET A 151 3.75 15.14 -3.98
N ALA A 152 4.54 16.10 -4.48
CA ALA A 152 4.03 17.23 -5.24
C ALA A 152 3.39 16.80 -6.57
N ALA A 153 3.99 15.84 -7.28
CA ALA A 153 3.45 15.30 -8.51
C ALA A 153 2.18 14.47 -8.24
N CYS A 154 2.17 13.64 -7.18
CA CYS A 154 0.97 12.91 -6.76
C CYS A 154 -0.20 13.85 -6.47
N ARG A 155 0.05 14.92 -5.70
CA ARG A 155 -0.94 15.94 -5.36
C ARG A 155 -1.45 16.69 -6.60
N ALA A 156 -0.56 17.07 -7.52
CA ALA A 156 -0.92 17.74 -8.75
C ALA A 156 -1.77 16.87 -9.69
N ALA A 157 -1.53 15.55 -9.71
CA ALA A 157 -2.31 14.59 -10.49
C ALA A 157 -3.65 14.21 -9.85
N GLY A 158 -3.92 14.61 -8.61
CA GLY A 158 -5.10 14.16 -7.86
C GLY A 158 -5.05 12.67 -7.48
N LEU A 159 -3.86 12.07 -7.43
CA LEU A 159 -3.66 10.68 -7.02
C LEU A 159 -4.02 10.54 -5.54
N ASN A 160 -4.84 9.53 -5.20
CA ASN A 160 -5.10 9.23 -3.79
C ASN A 160 -3.83 8.65 -3.15
N VAL A 161 -3.25 9.37 -2.20
CA VAL A 161 -2.10 8.91 -1.41
C VAL A 161 -2.56 8.62 0.01
N ALA A 162 -2.56 7.36 0.40
CA ALA A 162 -2.77 6.89 1.76
C ALA A 162 -1.45 6.76 2.53
N LEU A 163 -1.54 6.55 3.84
CA LEU A 163 -0.37 6.34 4.69
C LEU A 163 -0.34 4.92 5.24
N GLY A 164 0.86 4.34 5.30
CA GLY A 164 1.11 3.01 5.86
C GLY A 164 2.31 2.99 6.79
N THR A 165 2.39 1.96 7.62
CA THR A 165 3.54 1.71 8.50
C THR A 165 4.63 0.91 7.81
N ASP A 166 4.27 0.14 6.77
CA ASP A 166 5.01 -1.06 6.35
C ASP A 166 5.14 -2.02 7.55
N SER A 167 6.34 -2.53 7.88
CA SER A 167 6.54 -3.50 8.96
C SER A 167 7.69 -3.11 9.87
N LEU A 168 7.81 -3.78 11.03
CA LEU A 168 8.93 -3.57 11.96
C LEU A 168 10.30 -3.99 11.40
N ALA A 169 10.35 -4.60 10.21
CA ALA A 169 11.61 -4.87 9.51
C ALA A 169 12.27 -3.58 8.97
N SER A 170 11.45 -2.57 8.65
CA SER A 170 11.86 -1.31 8.00
C SER A 170 11.30 -0.07 8.72
N ALA A 171 10.48 -0.24 9.76
CA ALA A 171 9.92 0.83 10.57
C ALA A 171 10.23 0.65 12.06
N GLN A 172 10.49 1.76 12.74
CA GLN A 172 10.75 1.76 14.19
C GLN A 172 9.49 1.57 15.05
N THR A 173 8.30 1.66 14.44
CA THR A 173 7.00 1.71 15.11
C THR A 173 5.88 1.30 14.15
N LEU A 174 4.77 0.81 14.69
CA LEU A 174 3.53 0.60 13.94
C LEU A 174 2.45 1.65 14.31
N SER A 175 2.85 2.72 15.01
CA SER A 175 1.94 3.78 15.41
C SER A 175 1.59 4.70 14.24
N MET A 176 0.31 4.76 13.86
CA MET A 176 -0.16 5.73 12.87
C MET A 176 0.02 7.18 13.33
N PHE A 177 0.01 7.49 14.63
CA PHE A 177 0.33 8.84 15.12
C PHE A 177 1.78 9.23 14.81
N GLU A 178 2.71 8.28 14.92
CA GLU A 178 4.10 8.51 14.49
C GLU A 178 4.20 8.69 12.98
N VAL A 179 3.44 7.92 12.19
CA VAL A 179 3.37 8.08 10.73
C VAL A 179 2.84 9.46 10.35
N LEU A 180 1.79 9.98 11.00
CA LEU A 180 1.27 11.33 10.79
C LEU A 180 2.35 12.39 11.05
N ARG A 181 3.01 12.32 12.22
CA ARG A 181 4.06 13.26 12.61
C ARG A 181 5.25 13.22 11.66
N LYS A 182 5.66 12.02 11.25
CA LYS A 182 6.77 11.83 10.32
C LYS A 182 6.43 12.37 8.93
N THR A 183 5.22 12.12 8.45
CA THR A 183 4.72 12.67 7.18
C THR A 183 4.71 14.19 7.20
N HIS A 184 4.19 14.80 8.27
CA HIS A 184 4.17 16.27 8.42
C HIS A 184 5.58 16.87 8.49
N ALA A 185 6.53 16.20 9.13
CA ALA A 185 7.92 16.64 9.17
C ALA A 185 8.61 16.54 7.79
N ASN A 186 8.31 15.49 7.02
CA ASN A 186 8.89 15.26 5.70
C ASN A 186 8.27 16.17 4.62
N PHE A 187 6.99 16.55 4.77
CA PHE A 187 6.23 17.33 3.79
C PHE A 187 5.56 18.56 4.47
N PRO A 188 6.32 19.58 4.87
CA PRO A 188 5.79 20.75 5.58
C PRO A 188 4.80 21.59 4.74
N GLN A 189 4.73 21.35 3.43
CA GLN A 189 3.75 21.97 2.53
C GLN A 189 2.35 21.36 2.62
N LEU A 190 2.19 20.19 3.24
CA LEU A 190 0.89 19.55 3.44
C LEU A 190 0.27 20.03 4.75
N GLY A 191 -1.02 20.38 4.70
CA GLY A 191 -1.79 20.68 5.89
C GLY A 191 -1.93 19.46 6.80
N ARG A 192 -2.06 19.67 8.11
CA ARG A 192 -2.36 18.57 9.05
C ARG A 192 -3.67 17.87 8.72
N ASP A 193 -4.64 18.61 8.18
CA ASP A 193 -5.95 18.16 7.77
C ASP A 193 -5.85 17.25 6.54
N GLU A 194 -5.03 17.63 5.57
CA GLU A 194 -4.70 16.81 4.41
C GLU A 194 -4.04 15.50 4.84
N ILE A 195 -3.01 15.56 5.71
CA ILE A 195 -2.31 14.37 6.22
C ILE A 195 -3.25 13.48 7.04
N PHE A 196 -4.14 14.05 7.84
CA PHE A 196 -5.15 13.29 8.59
C PHE A 196 -6.14 12.61 7.66
N ALA A 197 -6.56 13.28 6.59
CA ALA A 197 -7.41 12.68 5.56
C ALA A 197 -6.68 11.52 4.86
N MET A 198 -5.39 11.64 4.55
CA MET A 198 -4.59 10.55 3.96
C MET A 198 -4.58 9.29 4.85
N ALA A 199 -4.49 9.46 6.18
CA ALA A 199 -4.49 8.35 7.14
C ALA A 199 -5.88 7.76 7.46
N THR A 200 -6.96 8.44 7.08
CA THR A 200 -8.34 8.04 7.39
C THR A 200 -9.11 7.73 6.11
N LEU A 201 -9.79 8.73 5.54
CA LEU A 201 -10.59 8.56 4.32
C LEU A 201 -9.73 8.14 3.12
N GLY A 202 -8.48 8.60 3.02
CA GLY A 202 -7.53 8.19 1.99
C GLY A 202 -7.19 6.71 2.07
N GLY A 203 -6.99 6.18 3.28
CA GLY A 203 -6.81 4.75 3.53
C GLY A 203 -8.07 3.94 3.21
N ALA A 204 -9.25 4.44 3.60
CA ALA A 204 -10.52 3.80 3.26
C ALA A 204 -10.74 3.70 1.74
N LYS A 205 -10.49 4.79 1.00
CA LYS A 205 -10.51 4.80 -0.47
C LYS A 205 -9.52 3.81 -1.08
N ALA A 206 -8.32 3.73 -0.49
CA ALA A 206 -7.28 2.83 -0.96
C ALA A 206 -7.67 1.35 -0.82
N LEU A 207 -8.55 1.03 0.14
CA LEU A 207 -9.10 -0.30 0.36
C LEU A 207 -10.46 -0.53 -0.33
N GLY A 208 -11.01 0.46 -1.03
CA GLY A 208 -12.37 0.40 -1.61
C GLY A 208 -13.49 0.38 -0.56
N LEU A 209 -13.22 0.90 0.64
CA LEU A 209 -14.13 0.90 1.79
C LEU A 209 -14.61 2.29 2.18
N GLU A 210 -14.43 3.30 1.32
CA GLU A 210 -14.79 4.69 1.61
C GLU A 210 -16.29 4.90 1.80
N ALA A 211 -17.13 4.00 1.29
CA ALA A 211 -18.57 4.00 1.56
C ALA A 211 -18.92 3.47 2.96
N GLU A 212 -18.00 2.73 3.59
CA GLU A 212 -18.23 2.03 4.86
C GLU A 212 -17.49 2.66 6.04
N ILE A 213 -16.27 3.17 5.84
CA ILE A 213 -15.39 3.69 6.91
C ILE A 213 -14.62 4.95 6.46
N GLY A 214 -13.76 5.46 7.34
CA GLY A 214 -12.81 6.54 7.05
C GLY A 214 -13.32 7.95 7.33
N SER A 215 -14.60 8.12 7.66
CA SER A 215 -15.20 9.39 8.08
C SER A 215 -16.43 9.18 8.96
N LEU A 216 -16.81 10.23 9.69
CA LEU A 216 -18.02 10.24 10.54
C LEU A 216 -19.21 10.76 9.74
N GLU A 217 -19.87 9.84 9.04
CA GLU A 217 -21.04 10.13 8.21
C GLU A 217 -22.16 9.13 8.50
N VAL A 218 -23.41 9.58 8.41
CA VAL A 218 -24.58 8.71 8.61
C VAL A 218 -24.54 7.56 7.60
N GLY A 219 -24.67 6.33 8.10
CA GLY A 219 -24.66 5.10 7.29
C GLY A 219 -23.31 4.37 7.27
N LYS A 220 -22.22 5.00 7.71
CA LYS A 220 -20.90 4.35 7.86
C LYS A 220 -20.80 3.57 9.18
N LYS A 221 -19.89 2.61 9.21
CA LYS A 221 -19.55 1.83 10.41
C LYS A 221 -18.97 2.74 11.48
N ALA A 222 -19.31 2.45 12.73
CA ALA A 222 -18.75 3.16 13.89
C ALA A 222 -17.37 2.58 14.27
N ASP A 223 -16.39 2.76 13.38
CA ASP A 223 -14.98 2.45 13.61
C ASP A 223 -14.27 3.72 14.06
N LEU A 224 -14.07 3.87 15.38
CA LEU A 224 -13.69 5.13 16.02
C LEU A 224 -12.50 4.95 16.95
N ILE A 225 -11.71 6.02 17.09
CA ILE A 225 -10.78 6.18 18.20
C ILE A 225 -11.07 7.49 18.94
N ALA A 226 -10.81 7.52 20.24
CA ALA A 226 -10.73 8.78 20.98
C ALA A 226 -9.30 9.06 21.42
N VAL A 227 -8.93 10.33 21.35
CA VAL A 227 -7.65 10.86 21.83
C VAL A 227 -7.93 12.02 22.78
N SER A 228 -7.17 12.09 23.86
CA SER A 228 -7.24 13.19 24.83
C SER A 228 -7.01 14.53 24.14
N ALA A 229 -7.97 15.44 24.30
CA ALA A 229 -7.89 16.76 23.72
C ALA A 229 -6.87 17.65 24.46
N VAL A 230 -5.95 18.24 23.70
CA VAL A 230 -5.02 19.28 24.16
C VAL A 230 -5.13 20.45 23.20
N GLY A 231 -6.05 21.37 23.47
CA GLY A 231 -6.29 22.54 22.62
C GLY A 231 -7.09 22.21 21.37
N MET A 232 -6.55 22.52 20.18
CA MET A 232 -7.24 22.29 18.91
C MET A 232 -7.36 20.77 18.64
N PRO A 233 -8.51 20.29 18.11
CA PRO A 233 -8.75 18.86 17.91
C PRO A 233 -7.66 18.17 17.08
N LEU A 234 -7.26 18.78 15.96
CA LEU A 234 -6.27 18.18 15.08
C LEU A 234 -4.86 18.20 15.69
N ASP A 235 -4.51 19.23 16.46
CA ASP A 235 -3.24 19.27 17.19
C ASP A 235 -3.16 18.14 18.22
N SER A 236 -4.31 17.80 18.82
CA SER A 236 -4.42 16.68 19.76
C SER A 236 -4.08 15.34 19.10
N VAL A 237 -4.56 15.12 17.87
CA VAL A 237 -4.23 13.91 17.08
C VAL A 237 -2.73 13.84 16.79
N PHE A 238 -2.10 14.95 16.40
CA PHE A 238 -0.66 14.96 16.11
C PHE A 238 0.19 14.87 17.38
N ALA A 239 -0.30 15.35 18.52
CA ALA A 239 0.37 15.20 19.82
C ALA A 239 0.13 13.83 20.49
N ALA A 240 -0.89 13.09 20.05
CA ALA A 240 -1.29 11.83 20.65
C ALA A 240 -0.15 10.79 20.61
N LYS A 241 0.00 10.07 21.71
CA LYS A 241 0.94 8.95 21.88
C LYS A 241 0.23 7.62 22.08
N ARG A 242 -1.04 7.66 22.42
CA ARG A 242 -1.89 6.49 22.66
C ARG A 242 -3.32 6.83 22.25
N VAL A 243 -4.10 5.78 22.07
CA VAL A 243 -5.55 5.84 21.96
C VAL A 243 -6.13 5.66 23.36
N ASP A 244 -7.07 6.52 23.77
CA ASP A 244 -7.73 6.37 25.07
C ASP A 244 -8.98 5.48 24.98
N PHE A 245 -9.49 5.28 23.76
CA PHE A 245 -10.70 4.54 23.46
C PHE A 245 -10.67 4.07 22.01
N ALA A 246 -11.01 2.81 21.75
CA ALA A 246 -11.22 2.30 20.41
C ALA A 246 -12.57 1.59 20.31
N MET A 247 -13.25 1.80 19.20
CA MET A 247 -14.51 1.18 18.85
C MET A 247 -14.40 0.60 17.45
N ILE A 248 -14.92 -0.60 17.26
CA ILE A 248 -15.00 -1.21 15.95
C ILE A 248 -16.42 -1.76 15.76
N ASP A 249 -17.13 -1.29 14.72
CA ASP A 249 -18.53 -1.59 14.39
C ASP A 249 -19.51 -1.35 15.55
N GLY A 250 -19.30 -0.24 16.27
CA GLY A 250 -20.14 0.12 17.41
C GLY A 250 -19.74 -0.55 18.72
N GLU A 251 -18.87 -1.55 18.69
CA GLU A 251 -18.41 -2.26 19.88
C GLU A 251 -17.12 -1.63 20.43
N ILE A 252 -17.17 -1.26 21.71
CA ILE A 252 -16.00 -0.74 22.43
C ILE A 252 -15.06 -1.91 22.67
N LEU A 253 -13.85 -1.82 22.15
CA LEU A 253 -12.85 -2.81 22.44
C LEU A 253 -12.38 -2.63 23.91
N THR A 254 -11.93 -3.69 24.58
CA THR A 254 -11.27 -3.59 25.89
C THR A 254 -9.86 -4.20 25.87
N GLY A 255 -8.85 -3.56 26.48
CA GLY A 255 -7.55 -4.18 26.78
C GLY A 255 -6.40 -3.95 25.80
N PHE A 256 -6.26 -2.75 25.23
CA PHE A 256 -5.16 -2.32 24.35
C PHE A 256 -4.49 -1.04 24.87
#